data_AF-A0A529TYP0-F1
#
_entry.id   AF-A0A529TYP0-F1
#
_cell.length_a   1.000
_cell.length_b   1.000
_cell.length_c   1.000
_cell.angle_alpha   90.00
_cell.angle_beta   90.00
_cell.angle_gamma   90.00
#
_symmetry.space_group_name_H-M   'P 1'
#
loop_
_entity.id
_entity.type
_entity.pdbx_description
1 polymer ?
#
loop_
_entity_poly.entity_id
_entity_poly.type
_entity_poly.pdbx_seq_one_letter_code
_entity_poly.pdbx_strand_id
1 'polypeptide(L)'
;MSQRAFITLLVLLAVLVALSATPFAGAMIGFLFGVAITFFVAGPVMLIGKVLDNNGIAISGRTALWVLGGFYALLILVAAFQIWRRLQRQEPDHARSAGLRLALLVALPAMAWLSLNAMQEAWP
;
A
#
# COMPACT_ATOMS: atom_id res chain seq x y z
N MET A 1 10.49 -21.35 -1.33
CA MET A 1 10.33 -20.52 -0.10
C MET A 1 9.83 -21.44 1.00
N SER A 2 10.58 -21.64 2.08
CA SER A 2 10.18 -22.61 3.10
C SER A 2 8.87 -22.18 3.79
N GLN A 3 8.04 -23.15 4.18
CA GLN A 3 6.80 -22.90 4.90
C GLN A 3 7.03 -22.10 6.18
N ARG A 4 8.14 -22.35 6.87
CA ARG A 4 8.54 -21.60 8.07
C ARG A 4 8.77 -20.13 7.75
N ALA A 5 9.55 -19.82 6.71
CA ALA A 5 9.80 -18.44 6.30
C ALA A 5 8.49 -17.71 5.91
N PHE A 6 7.57 -18.40 5.25
CA PHE A 6 6.25 -17.85 4.91
C PHE A 6 5.42 -17.50 6.14
N ILE A 7 5.31 -18.42 7.09
CA ILE A 7 4.57 -18.18 8.33
C ILE A 7 5.21 -17.04 9.12
N THR A 8 6.54 -17.03 9.25
CA THR A 8 7.25 -15.95 9.94
C THR A 8 6.96 -14.59 9.31
N LEU A 9 6.98 -14.47 7.98
CA LEU A 9 6.69 -13.22 7.30
C LEU A 9 5.22 -12.79 7.46
N LEU A 10 4.27 -13.73 7.45
CA LEU A 10 2.86 -13.40 7.73
C LEU A 10 2.66 -12.89 9.15
N VAL A 11 3.30 -13.53 10.14
CA VAL A 11 3.23 -13.08 11.54
C VAL A 11 3.86 -11.71 11.69
N LEU A 12 5.05 -11.48 11.11
CA LEU A 12 5.69 -10.17 11.13
C LEU A 12 4.83 -9.09 10.48
N LEU A 13 4.19 -9.40 9.35
CA LEU A 13 3.28 -8.48 8.69
C LEU A 13 2.07 -8.16 9.58
N ALA A 14 1.47 -9.16 10.22
CA ALA A 14 0.35 -8.95 11.14
C ALA A 14 0.74 -8.10 12.35
N VAL A 15 1.93 -8.34 12.92
CA VAL A 15 2.47 -7.52 14.02
C VAL A 15 2.68 -6.07 13.57
N LEU A 16 3.22 -5.85 12.37
CA LEU A 16 3.43 -4.50 11.83
C LEU A 16 2.11 -3.77 11.61
N VAL A 17 1.09 -4.45 11.10
CA VAL A 17 -0.27 -3.91 10.96
C VAL A 17 -0.87 -3.55 12.32
N ALA A 18 -0.72 -4.41 13.32
CA ALA A 18 -1.20 -4.15 14.67
C ALA A 18 -0.49 -2.94 15.31
N LEU A 19 0.84 -2.87 15.18
CA LEU A 19 1.64 -1.73 15.66
C LEU A 19 1.21 -0.41 15.01
N SER A 20 0.87 -0.45 13.73
CA SER A 20 0.40 0.70 12.95
C SER A 20 -0.89 1.31 13.50
N ALA A 21 -1.70 0.55 14.24
CA ALA A 21 -2.93 1.01 14.88
C ALA A 21 -2.75 1.52 16.31
N THR A 22 -1.54 1.44 16.89
CA THR A 22 -1.30 1.88 18.27
C THR A 22 -1.08 3.39 18.35
N PRO A 23 -1.42 4.06 19.47
CA PRO A 23 -1.31 5.52 19.56
C PRO A 23 0.12 6.05 19.39
N PHE A 24 1.12 5.41 20.03
CA PHE A 24 2.50 5.89 19.96
C PHE A 24 3.24 5.39 18.72
N ALA A 25 3.35 4.07 18.54
CA ALA A 25 4.10 3.51 17.42
C ALA A 25 3.38 3.77 16.09
N GLY A 26 2.05 3.69 16.08
CA GLY A 26 1.25 4.04 14.90
C GLY A 26 1.39 5.51 14.51
N ALA A 27 1.36 6.45 15.46
CA ALA A 27 1.60 7.86 15.14
C ALA A 27 3.02 8.11 14.58
N MET A 28 4.05 7.46 15.14
CA MET A 28 5.42 7.58 14.63
C MET A 28 5.55 7.01 13.21
N ILE A 29 4.94 5.85 12.94
CA ILE A 29 4.87 5.27 11.59
C ILE A 29 4.09 6.21 10.65
N GLY A 30 3.00 6.81 11.14
CA GLY A 30 2.14 7.74 10.40
C GLY A 30 2.89 9.01 10.00
N PHE A 31 3.70 9.54 10.91
CA PHE A 31 4.59 10.67 10.63
C PHE A 31 5.58 10.34 9.52
N LEU A 32 6.22 9.16 9.56
CA LEU A 32 7.12 8.71 8.49
C LEU A 32 6.40 8.56 7.16
N PHE A 33 5.18 8.02 7.15
CA PHE A 33 4.33 7.98 5.96
C PHE A 33 4.00 9.39 5.45
N GLY A 34 3.66 10.34 6.34
CA GLY A 34 3.38 11.72 6.00
C GLY A 34 4.58 12.41 5.33
N VAL A 35 5.78 12.25 5.89
CA VAL A 35 7.03 12.72 5.29
C VAL A 35 7.23 12.08 3.91
N ALA A 36 7.13 10.75 3.82
CA ALA A 36 7.35 10.05 2.57
C ALA A 36 6.37 10.49 1.48
N ILE A 37 5.07 10.60 1.81
CA ILE A 37 4.04 11.07 0.88
C ILE A 37 4.33 12.50 0.43
N THR A 38 4.70 13.39 1.34
CA THR A 38 4.95 14.81 1.01
C THR A 38 6.11 14.94 0.02
N PHE A 39 7.25 14.30 0.28
CA PHE A 39 8.45 14.48 -0.53
C PHE A 39 8.51 13.61 -1.78
N PHE A 40 8.03 12.36 -1.71
CA PHE A 40 8.16 11.39 -2.81
C PHE A 40 6.90 11.23 -3.66
N VAL A 41 5.74 11.69 -3.18
CA VAL A 41 4.48 11.60 -3.93
C VAL A 41 3.96 12.98 -4.28
N ALA A 42 3.67 13.83 -3.29
CA ALA A 42 3.04 15.12 -3.53
C ALA A 42 3.91 16.04 -4.39
N GLY A 43 5.21 16.18 -4.09
CA GLY A 43 6.14 16.98 -4.89
C GLY A 43 6.16 16.61 -6.38
N PRO A 44 6.50 15.35 -6.73
CA PRO A 44 6.48 14.89 -8.13
C PRO A 44 5.11 14.99 -8.79
N VAL A 45 4.03 14.63 -8.09
CA VAL A 45 2.66 14.72 -8.62
C VAL A 45 2.29 16.17 -8.92
N MET A 46 2.71 17.13 -8.09
CA MET A 46 2.44 18.55 -8.33
C MET A 46 3.19 19.08 -9.55
N LEU A 47 4.44 18.63 -9.77
CA LEU A 47 5.20 18.95 -10.98
C LEU A 47 4.54 18.38 -12.23
N ILE A 48 4.12 17.12 -12.19
CA ILE A 48 3.40 16.47 -13.31
C ILE A 48 2.09 17.18 -13.58
N GLY A 49 1.33 17.51 -12.53
CA GLY A 49 0.07 18.25 -12.62
C GLY A 49 0.25 19.61 -13.29
N LYS A 50 1.30 20.35 -12.93
CA LYS A 50 1.62 21.64 -13.56
C LYS A 50 1.98 21.51 -15.04
N VAL A 51 2.70 20.45 -15.42
CA VAL A 51 3.01 20.17 -16.83
C VAL A 51 1.74 19.81 -17.61
N LEU A 52 0.85 19.01 -17.05
CA LEU A 52 -0.43 18.65 -17.69
C LEU A 52 -1.34 19.87 -17.87
N ASP A 53 -1.45 20.70 -16.85
CA ASP A 53 -2.25 21.93 -16.88
C ASP A 53 -1.74 22.91 -17.95
N ASN A 54 -0.41 23.07 -18.06
CA ASN A 54 0.22 23.86 -19.13
C ASN A 54 -0.08 23.33 -20.55
N ASN A 55 -0.44 22.05 -20.69
CA ASN A 55 -0.84 21.43 -21.95
C ASN A 55 -2.37 21.40 -22.15
N GLY A 56 -3.13 22.14 -21.33
CA GLY A 56 -4.59 22.21 -21.39
C GLY A 56 -5.31 20.97 -20.83
N ILE A 57 -4.59 20.08 -20.15
CA ILE A 57 -5.16 18.86 -19.54
C ILE A 57 -5.40 19.14 -18.06
N ALA A 58 -6.62 19.61 -17.76
CA ALA A 58 -7.04 19.84 -16.38
C ALA A 58 -7.34 18.50 -15.67
N ILE A 59 -6.42 18.04 -14.83
CA ILE A 59 -6.65 16.88 -13.95
C ILE A 59 -7.09 17.37 -12.58
N SER A 60 -8.35 17.12 -12.23
CA SER A 60 -8.82 17.36 -10.86
C SER A 60 -8.13 16.39 -9.89
N GLY A 61 -7.81 16.85 -8.67
CA GLY A 61 -7.23 15.98 -7.64
C GLY A 61 -8.10 14.75 -7.34
N ARG A 62 -9.43 14.89 -7.42
CA ARG A 62 -10.37 13.78 -7.29
C ARG A 62 -10.21 12.76 -8.44
N THR A 63 -10.05 13.21 -9.68
CA THR A 63 -9.82 12.33 -10.83
C THR A 63 -8.51 11.57 -10.66
N ALA A 64 -7.44 12.23 -10.23
CA ALA A 64 -6.15 11.58 -9.97
C ALA A 64 -6.25 10.48 -8.89
N LEU A 65 -7.00 10.74 -7.81
CA LEU A 65 -7.27 9.74 -6.77
C LEU A 65 -8.06 8.54 -7.31
N TRP A 66 -9.07 8.77 -8.16
CA TRP A 66 -9.83 7.69 -8.79
C TRP A 66 -8.97 6.85 -9.75
N VAL A 67 -8.12 7.48 -10.55
CA VAL A 67 -7.18 6.78 -11.43
C VAL A 67 -6.21 5.94 -10.61
N LEU A 68 -5.66 6.51 -9.53
CA LEU A 68 -4.76 5.79 -8.62
C LEU A 68 -5.47 4.59 -7.97
N GLY A 69 -6.68 4.80 -7.45
CA GLY A 69 -7.51 3.75 -6.85
C GLY A 69 -7.87 2.65 -7.85
N GLY A 70 -8.23 3.01 -9.08
CA GLY A 70 -8.49 2.07 -10.17
C GLY A 70 -7.27 1.24 -10.54
N PHE A 71 -6.10 1.88 -10.65
CA PHE A 71 -4.83 1.19 -10.89
C PHE A 71 -4.50 0.23 -9.74
N TYR A 72 -4.76 0.65 -8.50
CA TYR A 72 -4.58 -0.20 -7.32
C TYR A 72 -5.47 -1.44 -7.32
N ALA A 73 -6.76 -1.24 -7.62
CA ALA A 73 -7.72 -2.33 -7.73
C ALA A 73 -7.30 -3.32 -8.82
N LEU A 74 -6.81 -2.83 -9.96
CA LEU A 74 -6.29 -3.67 -11.03
C LEU A 74 -5.09 -4.52 -10.55
N LEU A 75 -4.14 -3.93 -9.82
CA LEU A 75 -2.99 -4.67 -9.26
C LEU A 75 -3.43 -5.78 -8.30
N ILE A 76 -4.41 -5.51 -7.45
CA ILE A 76 -5.00 -6.52 -6.54
C ILE A 76 -5.63 -7.66 -7.33
N LEU A 77 -6.44 -7.35 -8.35
CA LEU A 77 -7.10 -8.35 -9.19
C LEU A 77 -6.09 -9.21 -9.96
N VAL A 78 -5.07 -8.57 -10.55
CA VAL A 78 -3.99 -9.25 -11.26
C VAL A 78 -3.22 -10.17 -10.31
N ALA A 79 -2.91 -9.72 -9.10
CA ALA A 79 -2.22 -10.54 -8.10
C ALA A 79 -3.08 -11.73 -7.63
N ALA A 80 -4.38 -11.52 -7.39
CA ALA A 80 -5.31 -12.59 -7.05
C ALA A 80 -5.42 -13.63 -8.17
N PHE A 81 -5.52 -13.18 -9.42
CA PHE A 81 -5.53 -14.07 -10.59
C PHE A 81 -4.23 -14.86 -10.74
N GLN A 82 -3.07 -14.24 -10.48
CA GLN A 82 -1.78 -14.94 -10.50
C GLN A 82 -1.70 -16.04 -9.44
N ILE A 83 -2.19 -15.79 -8.22
CA ILE A 83 -2.26 -16.79 -7.16
C ILE A 83 -3.14 -17.95 -7.59
N TRP A 84 -4.35 -17.66 -8.08
CA TRP A 84 -5.30 -18.66 -8.57
C TRP A 84 -4.67 -19.56 -9.65
N ARG A 85 -4.09 -18.95 -10.68
CA ARG A 85 -3.44 -19.69 -11.79
C ARG A 85 -2.28 -20.56 -11.31
N ARG A 86 -1.49 -20.09 -10.34
CA ARG A 86 -0.35 -20.84 -9.77
C ARG A 86 -0.81 -21.97 -8.85
N LEU A 87 -1.92 -21.78 -8.14
CA LEU A 87 -2.53 -22.82 -7.31
C LEU A 87 -3.05 -23.97 -8.17
N GLN A 88 -3.67 -23.67 -9.31
CA GLN A 88 -4.08 -24.67 -10.30
C GLN A 88 -2.90 -25.46 -10.89
N ARG A 89 -1.73 -24.83 -11.00
CA ARG A 89 -0.50 -25.46 -11.51
C ARG A 89 0.26 -26.27 -10.44
N GLN A 90 -0.25 -26.35 -9.21
CA GLN A 90 0.39 -27.05 -8.09
C GLN A 90 1.84 -26.58 -7.82
N GLU A 91 2.10 -25.28 -7.95
CA GLU A 91 3.39 -24.67 -7.59
C GLU A 91 3.30 -23.96 -6.22
N PRO A 92 3.30 -24.69 -5.09
CA PRO A 92 2.96 -24.15 -3.77
C PRO A 92 3.89 -23.02 -3.32
N ASP A 93 5.17 -23.10 -3.66
CA ASP A 93 6.16 -22.10 -3.28
C ASP A 93 5.98 -20.78 -4.03
N HIS A 94 5.63 -20.86 -5.31
CA HIS A 94 5.33 -19.69 -6.13
C HIS A 94 3.98 -19.08 -5.77
N ALA A 95 2.98 -19.90 -5.43
CA ALA A 95 1.69 -19.43 -4.92
C ALA A 95 1.85 -18.67 -3.59
N ARG A 96 2.65 -19.18 -2.65
CA ARG A 96 2.97 -18.49 -1.37
C ARG A 96 3.62 -17.13 -1.59
N SER A 97 4.61 -17.05 -2.49
CA SER A 97 5.28 -15.79 -2.79
C SER A 97 4.33 -14.75 -3.41
N ALA A 98 3.42 -15.18 -4.29
CA ALA A 98 2.40 -14.32 -4.86
C ALA A 98 1.34 -13.91 -3.82
N GLY A 99 0.97 -14.82 -2.93
CA GLY A 99 0.10 -14.55 -1.78
C GLY A 99 0.68 -13.51 -0.84
N LEU A 100 1.98 -13.59 -0.54
CA LEU A 100 2.66 -12.59 0.29
C LEU A 100 2.68 -11.21 -0.38
N ARG A 101 2.87 -11.16 -1.71
CA ARG A 101 2.80 -9.91 -2.48
C ARG A 101 1.40 -9.28 -2.42
N LEU A 102 0.35 -10.10 -2.58
CA LEU A 102 -1.03 -9.63 -2.42
C LEU A 102 -1.28 -9.12 -0.99
N ALA A 103 -0.81 -9.86 0.02
CA ALA A 103 -0.93 -9.45 1.42
C ALA A 103 -0.24 -8.11 1.68
N LEU A 104 0.94 -7.88 1.10
CA LEU A 104 1.65 -6.60 1.18
C LEU A 104 0.90 -5.47 0.46
N LEU A 105 0.32 -5.73 -0.71
CA LEU A 105 -0.54 -4.77 -1.40
C LEU A 105 -1.76 -4.41 -0.54
N VAL A 106 -2.33 -5.31 0.25
CA VAL A 106 -3.45 -4.92 1.11
C VAL A 106 -2.97 -4.24 2.39
N ALA A 107 -1.87 -4.73 2.96
CA ALA A 107 -1.37 -4.28 4.26
C ALA A 107 -0.77 -2.88 4.21
N LEU A 108 -0.03 -2.50 3.17
CA LEU A 108 0.64 -1.20 3.10
C LEU A 108 -0.34 -0.02 3.18
N PRO A 109 -1.42 0.05 2.37
CA PRO A 109 -2.42 1.11 2.51
C PRO A 109 -3.16 1.06 3.84
N ALA A 110 -3.44 -0.13 4.37
CA ALA A 110 -4.09 -0.29 5.66
C ALA A 110 -3.23 0.27 6.80
N MET A 111 -1.92 -0.05 6.80
CA MET A 111 -0.97 0.51 7.76
C MET A 111 -0.89 2.02 7.65
N ALA A 112 -0.74 2.55 6.44
CA ALA A 112 -0.69 4.00 6.23
C ALA A 112 -1.96 4.68 6.75
N TRP A 113 -3.14 4.12 6.48
CA TRP A 113 -4.41 4.64 6.98
C TRP A 113 -4.51 4.60 8.51
N LEU A 114 -4.24 3.44 9.11
CA LEU A 114 -4.29 3.25 10.57
C LEU A 114 -3.32 4.19 11.29
N SER A 115 -2.11 4.32 10.75
CA SER A 115 -1.06 5.15 11.31
C SER A 115 -1.32 6.64 11.14
N LEU A 116 -1.90 7.07 10.01
CA LEU A 116 -2.32 8.46 9.84
C LEU A 116 -3.45 8.83 10.80
N ASN A 117 -4.41 7.93 11.03
CA ASN A 117 -5.46 8.16 12.02
C ASN A 117 -4.88 8.26 13.43
N ALA A 118 -4.00 7.33 13.82
CA ALA A 118 -3.32 7.37 15.11
C ALA A 118 -2.50 8.66 15.30
N MET A 119 -1.84 9.13 14.23
CA MET A 119 -1.11 10.40 14.23
C MET A 119 -2.06 11.61 14.41
N GLN A 120 -3.19 11.63 13.70
CA GLN A 120 -4.19 12.70 13.82
C GLN A 120 -4.81 12.74 15.22
N GLU A 121 -5.11 11.60 15.82
CA GLU A 121 -5.62 11.52 17.19
C GLU A 121 -4.59 11.95 18.24
N ALA A 122 -3.30 11.72 17.99
CA ALA A 122 -2.21 12.10 18.88
C ALA A 122 -1.79 13.58 18.77
N TRP A 123 -2.19 14.27 17.70
CA TRP A 123 -1.83 15.67 17.46
C TRP A 123 -2.97 16.60 17.93
N PRO A 124 -2.71 17.52 18.87
CA PRO A 124 -3.71 18.45 19.40
C PRO A 124 -4.12 19.54 18.40
#